data_AF-A0A0C9V8F2-F1
#
_entry.id   AF-A0A0C9V8F2-F1
#
_cell.length_a   1.000
_cell.length_b   1.000
_cell.length_c   1.000
_cell.angle_alpha   90.00
_cell.angle_beta   90.00
_cell.angle_gamma   90.00
#
_symmetry.space_group_name_H-M   'P 1'
#
loop_
_entity.id
_entity.type
_entity.pdbx_description
1 polymer ?
#
loop_
_entity_poly.entity_id
_entity_poly.type
_entity_poly.pdbx_seq_one_letter_code
_entity_poly.pdbx_strand_id
1 'polypeptide(L)'
;MNRTKAKPLEGLEQGVLPLSPMDKTFHITRQGREQTVSCCQLPLTPAYAFADYRSQGQTNSHVLIDIGTPPTGELTPCNVYVALSRSHGREGIRLLGDFDEKVFTTHPNEHLRVEDERLIELDKGTRRMD
;
A
#
# COMPACT_ATOMS: atom_id res chain seq x y z
N MET A 1 10.57 14.51 11.82
CA MET A 1 10.13 14.82 10.44
C MET A 1 11.00 15.96 9.91
N ASN A 2 12.05 15.66 9.14
CA ASN A 2 12.87 16.68 8.46
C ASN A 2 13.75 15.99 7.40
N ARG A 3 13.14 15.57 6.30
CA ARG A 3 13.86 14.98 5.17
C ARG A 3 13.22 15.42 3.85
N THR A 4 13.24 16.73 3.59
CA THR A 4 13.17 17.20 2.20
C THR A 4 14.59 17.44 1.69
N LYS A 5 14.91 16.91 0.52
CA LYS A 5 16.18 17.18 -0.18
C LYS A 5 16.13 18.50 -0.96
N ALA A 6 14.97 19.16 -1.00
CA ALA A 6 14.80 20.43 -1.69
C ALA A 6 15.48 21.55 -0.91
N LYS A 7 16.19 22.43 -1.62
CA LYS A 7 16.77 23.65 -1.03
C LYS A 7 15.63 24.61 -0.65
N PRO A 8 15.70 25.28 0.52
CA PRO A 8 14.77 26.35 0.85
C PRO A 8 14.81 27.45 -0.21
N LEU A 9 13.65 28.05 -0.50
CA LEU A 9 13.57 29.20 -1.37
C LEU A 9 13.84 30.48 -0.58
N GLU A 10 14.59 31.40 -1.19
CA GLU A 10 14.91 32.69 -0.59
C GLU A 10 13.61 33.50 -0.36
N GLY A 11 13.46 34.06 0.84
CA GLY A 11 12.27 34.84 1.21
C GLY A 11 11.03 34.02 1.59
N LEU A 12 11.11 32.68 1.64
CA LEU A 12 10.01 31.80 2.03
C LEU A 12 10.35 30.94 3.25
N GLU A 13 9.31 30.52 3.97
CA GLU A 13 9.45 29.66 5.14
C GLU A 13 9.99 28.27 4.78
N GLN A 14 10.63 27.62 5.75
CA GLN A 14 11.14 26.27 5.59
C GLN A 14 10.01 25.29 5.28
N GLY A 15 10.15 24.50 4.21
CA GLY A 15 9.15 23.52 3.80
C GLY A 15 8.12 24.05 2.81
N VAL A 16 8.16 25.35 2.47
CA VAL A 16 7.40 25.89 1.33
C VAL A 16 8.05 25.43 0.04
N LEU A 17 7.27 24.72 -0.79
CA LEU A 17 7.71 24.19 -2.08
C LEU A 17 6.80 24.76 -3.18
N PRO A 18 7.36 25.38 -4.24
CA PRO A 18 6.57 25.79 -5.38
C PRO A 18 6.15 24.54 -6.15
N LEU A 19 4.87 24.46 -6.49
CA LEU A 19 4.33 23.34 -7.26
C LEU A 19 4.08 23.83 -8.68
N SER A 20 4.82 23.31 -9.63
CA SER A 20 4.59 23.50 -11.05
C SER A 20 4.12 22.19 -11.68
N PRO A 21 3.29 22.24 -12.73
CA PRO A 21 2.98 21.06 -13.51
C PRO A 21 4.26 20.36 -14.00
N MET A 22 4.20 19.03 -14.06
CA MET A 22 5.25 18.18 -14.62
C MET A 22 4.68 17.41 -15.80
N ASP A 23 5.46 17.33 -16.88
CA ASP A 23 5.16 16.51 -18.03
C ASP A 23 5.75 15.12 -17.87
N LYS A 24 4.94 14.10 -18.14
CA LYS A 24 5.39 12.71 -18.22
C LYS A 24 4.83 12.05 -19.46
N THR A 25 5.73 11.48 -20.25
CA THR A 25 5.40 10.74 -21.47
C THR A 25 5.50 9.25 -21.22
N PHE A 26 4.49 8.52 -21.69
CA PHE A 26 4.39 7.07 -21.60
C PHE A 26 4.31 6.50 -23.01
N HIS A 27 5.15 5.50 -23.29
CA HIS A 27 5.06 4.69 -24.50
C HIS A 27 4.32 3.41 -24.15
N ILE A 28 3.14 3.22 -24.74
CA ILE A 28 2.26 2.09 -24.47
C ILE A 28 2.03 1.30 -25.76
N THR A 29 2.05 -0.02 -25.65
CA THR A 29 1.70 -0.91 -26.76
C THR A 29 0.32 -1.48 -26.51
N ARG A 30 -0.63 -1.20 -27.39
CA ARG A 30 -2.01 -1.72 -27.30
C ARG A 30 -2.36 -2.43 -28.60
N GLN A 31 -2.72 -3.71 -28.50
CA GLN A 31 -3.08 -4.56 -29.65
C GLN A 31 -2.00 -4.54 -30.78
N GLY A 32 -0.72 -4.56 -30.40
CA GLY A 32 0.40 -4.54 -31.33
C GLY A 32 0.70 -3.19 -31.99
N ARG A 33 -0.03 -2.11 -31.63
CA ARG A 33 0.27 -0.74 -32.06
C ARG A 33 0.93 0.03 -30.94
N GLU A 34 2.02 0.72 -31.25
CA GLU A 34 2.66 1.67 -30.34
C GLU A 34 1.86 2.98 -30.30
N GLN A 35 1.64 3.48 -29.10
CA GLN A 35 1.00 4.77 -28.86
C GLN A 35 1.81 5.52 -27.81
N THR A 36 1.90 6.84 -27.98
CA THR A 36 2.55 7.72 -27.01
C THR A 36 1.50 8.59 -26.36
N VAL A 37 1.47 8.62 -25.03
CA VAL A 37 0.56 9.45 -24.23
C VAL A 37 1.40 10.37 -23.36
N SER A 38 1.17 11.67 -23.47
CA SER A 38 1.80 12.69 -22.63
C SER A 38 0.78 13.24 -21.64
N CYS A 39 1.19 13.39 -20.38
CA CYS A 39 0.36 13.94 -19.31
C CYS A 39 1.11 15.09 -18.63
N CYS A 40 0.45 16.26 -18.53
CA CYS A 40 0.93 17.42 -17.80
C CYS A 40 0.06 17.60 -16.55
N GLN A 41 0.63 17.45 -15.35
CA GLN A 41 -0.13 17.52 -14.10
C GLN A 41 0.76 17.96 -12.93
N LEU A 42 0.16 18.56 -11.90
CA LEU A 42 0.86 18.77 -10.63
C LEU A 42 1.31 17.41 -10.04
N PRO A 43 2.54 17.28 -9.53
CA PRO A 43 3.06 16.03 -8.99
C PRO A 43 2.52 15.72 -7.58
N LEU A 44 1.19 15.76 -7.43
CA LEU A 44 0.48 15.58 -6.18
C LEU A 44 -0.67 14.60 -6.35
N THR A 45 -0.96 13.87 -5.28
CA THR A 45 -2.17 13.07 -5.14
C THR A 45 -2.75 13.31 -3.75
N PRO A 46 -4.09 13.38 -3.59
CA PRO A 46 -4.71 13.32 -2.27
C PRO A 46 -4.22 12.08 -1.51
N ALA A 47 -3.98 12.22 -0.21
CA ALA A 47 -3.39 11.16 0.61
C ALA A 47 -4.21 10.81 1.87
N TYR A 48 -5.46 11.29 1.95
CA TYR A 48 -6.39 10.89 3.03
C TYR A 48 -6.99 9.50 2.80
N ALA A 49 -7.14 9.11 1.54
CA ALA A 49 -7.53 7.77 1.13
C ALA A 49 -6.47 7.26 0.15
N PHE A 50 -6.01 6.03 0.36
CA PHE A 50 -5.02 5.39 -0.48
C PHE A 50 -5.24 3.89 -0.47
N ALA A 51 -4.80 3.24 -1.55
CA ALA A 51 -4.87 1.81 -1.67
C ALA A 51 -3.92 1.11 -0.67
N ASP A 52 -4.23 -0.14 -0.34
CA ASP A 52 -3.46 -1.00 0.56
C ASP A 52 -1.97 -1.06 0.18
N TYR A 53 -1.63 -1.19 -1.10
CA TYR A 53 -0.23 -1.24 -1.54
C TYR A 53 0.52 0.08 -1.30
N ARG A 54 -0.17 1.23 -1.31
CA ARG A 54 0.43 2.54 -0.97
C ARG A 54 0.59 2.72 0.54
N SER A 55 -0.24 2.03 1.32
CA SER A 55 -0.15 1.99 2.78
C SER A 55 0.95 1.07 3.30
N GLN A 56 1.47 0.16 2.48
CA GLN A 56 2.36 -0.90 2.92
C GLN A 56 3.61 -0.34 3.61
N GLY A 57 3.91 -0.87 4.81
CA GLY A 57 5.04 -0.40 5.63
C GLY A 57 4.78 0.89 6.41
N GLN A 58 3.56 1.44 6.35
CA GLN A 58 3.17 2.59 7.16
C GLN A 58 2.41 2.14 8.41
N THR A 59 2.50 2.96 9.46
CA THR A 59 1.72 2.80 10.68
C THR A 59 0.91 4.07 10.91
N ASN A 60 -0.40 3.92 10.94
CA ASN A 60 -1.40 4.97 11.12
C ASN A 60 -2.12 4.73 12.43
N SER A 61 -2.30 5.79 13.23
CA SER A 61 -2.96 5.68 14.54
C SER A 61 -4.42 5.23 14.40
N HIS A 62 -5.15 5.79 13.44
CA HIS A 62 -6.56 5.48 13.17
C HIS A 62 -6.78 5.28 11.68
N VAL A 63 -7.50 4.23 11.31
CA VAL A 63 -7.80 3.86 9.93
C VAL A 63 -9.26 3.47 9.77
N LEU A 64 -9.84 3.93 8.67
CA LEU A 64 -11.10 3.43 8.14
C LEU A 64 -10.77 2.58 6.92
N ILE A 65 -11.14 1.31 6.95
CA ILE A 65 -10.75 0.31 5.96
C ILE A 65 -12.00 -0.16 5.22
N ASP A 66 -12.01 0.03 3.91
CA ASP A 66 -13.01 -0.56 3.02
C ASP A 66 -12.47 -1.90 2.50
N ILE A 67 -13.15 -2.98 2.88
CA ILE A 67 -12.87 -4.36 2.43
C ILE A 67 -14.13 -4.99 1.83
N GLY A 68 -15.06 -4.16 1.36
CA GLY A 68 -16.20 -4.63 0.59
C GLY A 68 -15.75 -5.27 -0.72
N THR A 69 -16.56 -6.19 -1.25
CA THR A 69 -16.28 -6.80 -2.54
C THR A 69 -16.30 -5.73 -3.64
N PRO A 70 -15.20 -5.54 -4.40
CA PRO A 70 -15.14 -4.49 -5.40
C PRO A 70 -16.06 -4.80 -6.58
N PRO A 71 -16.56 -3.80 -7.32
CA PRO A 71 -17.38 -4.01 -8.52
C PRO A 71 -16.66 -4.78 -9.63
N THR A 72 -15.33 -4.71 -9.65
CA THR A 72 -14.45 -5.40 -10.60
C THR A 72 -13.19 -5.86 -9.89
N GLY A 73 -12.71 -7.06 -10.23
CA GLY A 73 -11.55 -7.68 -9.58
C GLY A 73 -11.95 -8.41 -8.30
N GLU A 74 -10.95 -8.80 -7.52
CA GLU A 74 -11.14 -9.55 -6.28
C GLU A 74 -10.25 -8.99 -5.18
N LEU A 75 -10.75 -9.06 -3.94
CA LEU A 75 -9.99 -8.72 -2.76
C LEU A 75 -9.31 -9.99 -2.24
N THR A 76 -7.99 -9.98 -2.13
CA THR A 76 -7.25 -11.12 -1.60
C THR A 76 -7.07 -11.03 -0.08
N PRO A 77 -6.89 -12.16 0.63
CA PRO A 77 -6.54 -12.15 2.05
C PRO A 77 -5.29 -11.31 2.36
N CYS A 78 -4.32 -11.25 1.44
CA CYS A 78 -3.15 -10.38 1.56
C CYS A 78 -3.51 -8.89 1.60
N ASN A 79 -4.43 -8.44 0.75
CA ASN A 79 -4.85 -7.03 0.72
C ASN A 79 -5.48 -6.63 2.06
N VAL A 80 -6.34 -7.50 2.59
CA VAL A 80 -7.02 -7.29 3.88
C VAL A 80 -6.01 -7.28 5.03
N TYR A 81 -5.08 -8.23 5.04
CA TYR A 81 -4.00 -8.26 6.03
C TYR A 81 -3.14 -6.99 5.99
N VAL A 82 -2.75 -6.55 4.79
CA VAL A 82 -1.99 -5.30 4.59
C VAL A 82 -2.78 -4.12 5.14
N ALA A 83 -4.07 -3.98 4.82
CA ALA A 83 -4.88 -2.85 5.31
C ALA A 83 -5.02 -2.86 6.84
N LEU A 84 -5.35 -4.00 7.44
CA LEU A 84 -5.57 -4.12 8.89
C LEU A 84 -4.29 -3.91 9.71
N SER A 85 -3.16 -4.39 9.20
CA SER A 85 -1.85 -4.25 9.85
C SER A 85 -1.26 -2.83 9.78
N ARG A 86 -2.05 -1.83 9.35
CA ARG A 86 -1.65 -0.41 9.38
C ARG A 86 -1.95 0.29 10.69
N SER A 87 -2.77 -0.27 11.58
CA SER A 87 -3.02 0.31 12.91
C SER A 87 -2.64 -0.66 14.02
N HIS A 88 -2.43 -0.13 15.23
CA HIS A 88 -1.89 -0.86 16.38
C HIS A 88 -2.89 -1.80 17.05
N GLY A 89 -4.20 -1.64 16.80
CA GLY A 89 -5.20 -2.48 17.43
C GLY A 89 -6.63 -2.12 17.04
N ARG A 90 -7.57 -2.92 17.54
CA ARG A 90 -9.01 -2.82 17.21
C ARG A 90 -9.59 -1.43 17.46
N GLU A 91 -9.15 -0.73 18.49
CA GLU A 91 -9.65 0.62 18.81
C GLU A 91 -9.37 1.64 17.70
N GLY A 92 -8.24 1.48 16.98
CA GLY A 92 -7.83 2.32 15.87
C GLY A 92 -8.36 1.88 14.50
N ILE A 93 -9.09 0.77 14.41
CA ILE A 93 -9.59 0.22 13.14
C ILE A 93 -11.11 0.34 13.07
N ARG A 94 -11.63 0.84 11.94
CA ARG A 94 -13.05 0.78 11.59
C ARG A 94 -13.19 0.17 10.20
N LEU A 95 -14.19 -0.68 10.01
CA LEU A 95 -14.52 -1.24 8.71
C LEU A 95 -15.64 -0.41 8.07
N LEU A 96 -15.50 -0.10 6.78
CA LEU A 96 -16.48 0.64 6.00
C LEU A 96 -17.41 -0.36 5.31
N GLY A 97 -18.48 -0.75 6.00
CA GLY A 97 -19.51 -1.64 5.46
C GLY A 97 -19.24 -3.13 5.67
N ASP A 98 -20.11 -3.94 5.06
CA ASP A 98 -20.04 -5.40 5.11
C ASP A 98 -18.95 -5.95 4.18
N PHE A 99 -18.48 -7.16 4.47
CA PHE A 99 -17.42 -7.84 3.73
C PHE A 99 -17.71 -9.34 3.61
N ASP A 100 -17.09 -10.00 2.63
CA ASP A 100 -17.15 -11.46 2.50
C ASP A 100 -16.20 -12.11 3.52
N GLU A 101 -16.72 -12.92 4.45
CA GLU A 101 -15.92 -13.61 5.47
C GLU A 101 -14.81 -14.48 4.88
N LYS A 102 -14.94 -14.94 3.63
CA LYS A 102 -13.92 -15.74 2.95
C LYS A 102 -12.55 -15.08 2.92
N VAL A 103 -12.51 -13.74 2.91
CA VAL A 103 -11.24 -13.00 2.92
C VAL A 103 -10.41 -13.25 4.18
N PHE A 104 -11.02 -13.74 5.26
CA PHE A 104 -10.35 -14.10 6.51
C PHE A 104 -10.17 -15.60 6.71
N THR A 105 -10.92 -16.44 5.99
CA THR A 105 -10.87 -17.90 6.14
C THR A 105 -10.04 -18.59 5.06
N THR A 106 -9.71 -17.88 3.98
CA THR A 106 -8.90 -18.42 2.88
C THR A 106 -7.42 -18.08 3.09
N HIS A 107 -6.55 -19.10 3.01
CA HIS A 107 -5.11 -18.86 3.06
C HIS A 107 -4.67 -18.09 1.80
N PRO A 108 -3.85 -17.03 1.92
CA PRO A 108 -3.49 -16.18 0.79
C PRO A 108 -2.76 -16.92 -0.34
N ASN A 109 -1.93 -17.92 -0.01
CA ASN A 109 -1.17 -18.68 -1.00
C ASN A 109 -0.62 -19.99 -0.41
N GLU A 110 -0.72 -21.11 -1.14
CA GLU A 110 -0.17 -22.41 -0.69
C GLU A 110 1.37 -22.43 -0.59
N HIS A 111 2.08 -21.73 -1.47
CA HIS A 111 3.54 -21.61 -1.37
C HIS A 111 3.96 -20.87 -0.10
N LEU A 112 3.23 -19.83 0.30
CA LEU A 112 3.48 -19.13 1.57
C LEU A 112 3.23 -20.04 2.76
N ARG A 113 2.19 -20.89 2.69
CA ARG A 113 1.88 -21.86 3.75
C ARG A 113 3.03 -22.84 3.95
N VAL A 114 3.52 -23.43 2.86
CA VAL A 114 4.67 -24.36 2.88
C VAL A 114 5.93 -23.66 3.39
N GLU A 115 6.14 -22.40 3.00
CA GLU A 115 7.30 -21.63 3.45
C GLU A 115 7.23 -21.29 4.95
N ASP A 116 6.05 -20.93 5.47
CA ASP A 116 5.84 -20.71 6.90
C ASP A 116 6.13 -21.99 7.71
N GLU A 117 5.67 -23.15 7.23
CA GLU A 117 6.00 -24.46 7.84
C GLU A 117 7.52 -24.71 7.84
N ARG A 118 8.20 -24.43 6.72
CA ARG A 118 9.66 -24.54 6.61
C ARG A 118 10.39 -23.63 7.60
N LEU A 119 9.93 -22.39 7.76
CA LEU A 119 10.51 -21.41 8.69
C LEU A 119 10.31 -21.82 10.16
N ILE A 120 9.16 -22.41 10.50
CA ILE A 120 8.90 -22.94 11.85
C ILE A 120 9.87 -24.07 12.20
N GLU A 121 10.11 -25.00 11.28
CA GLU A 121 11.07 -26.08 11.51
C GLU A 121 12.50 -25.56 11.65
N LEU A 122 12.87 -24.53 10.88
CA LEU A 122 14.17 -23.88 10.99
C LEU A 122 14.36 -23.19 12.35
N ASP A 123 13.36 -22.44 12.83
CA ASP A 123 13.37 -21.77 14.14
C ASP A 123 13.55 -22.79 15.30
N LYS A 124 12.84 -23.92 15.24
CA LYS A 124 13.02 -25.02 16.22
C LYS A 124 14.44 -25.58 16.21
N GLY A 125 15.08 -25.65 15.04
CA GLY A 125 16.45 -26.12 14.89
C GLY A 125 17.47 -25.14 15.47
N THR A 126 17.28 -23.83 15.25
CA THR A 126 18.18 -22.78 15.75
C THR A 126 18.11 -22.63 17.27
N ARG A 127 16.93 -22.77 17.89
CA ARG A 127 16.75 -22.66 19.35
C ARG A 127 17.34 -23.82 20.17
N ARG A 128 17.78 -24.92 19.53
CA ARG A 128 18.40 -26.08 20.20
C ARG A 128 19.93 -26.00 20.27
N MET A 129 20.53 -24.94 19.71
CA MET A 129 21.98 -24.75 19.67
C MET A 129 22.50 -23.85 20.81
N ASP A 130 21.60 -23.37 21.67
CA ASP A 130 21.88 -22.68 22.95
C ASP A 130 21.56 -23.62 24.13
#